data_AF-X1PPT9-F1
#
_entry.id   AF-X1PPT9-F1
#
_cell.length_a   1.000
_cell.length_b   1.000
_cell.length_c   1.000
_cell.angle_alpha   90.00
_cell.angle_beta   90.00
_cell.angle_gamma   90.00
#
_symmetry.space_group_name_H-M   'P 1'
#
loop_
_entity.id
_entity.type
_entity.pdbx_description
1 polymer ?
#
loop_
_entity_poly.entity_id
_entity_poly.type
_entity_poly.pdbx_seq_one_letter_code
_entity_poly.pdbx_strand_id
1 'polypeptide(L)'
;MPISQEYESIVGFATTLIALAGVAVIGRTVAEAMFHHSIPPEELDRIAKKYGYWAAKRAEAFVPHMDVEACEREAKRLYEVTKYRR
;
A
#
# COMPACT_ATOMS: atom_id res chain seq x y z
N MET A 1 22.41 3.63 41.80
CA MET A 1 21.24 3.19 41.02
C MET A 1 21.48 1.74 40.63
N PRO A 2 20.49 0.82 40.75
CA PRO A 2 20.74 -0.58 40.51
C PRO A 2 20.84 -0.82 38.99
N ILE A 3 21.99 -1.34 38.56
CA ILE A 3 22.35 -1.63 37.16
C ILE A 3 21.30 -2.52 36.45
N SER A 4 20.56 -3.34 37.21
CA SER A 4 19.48 -4.19 36.70
C SER A 4 18.32 -3.40 36.08
N GLN A 5 18.02 -2.21 36.61
CA GLN A 5 16.86 -1.42 36.18
C GLN A 5 17.12 -0.68 34.86
N GLU A 6 18.38 -0.26 34.61
CA GLU A 6 18.80 0.24 33.30
C GLU A 6 18.78 -0.86 32.24
N TYR A 7 19.25 -2.07 32.59
CA TYR A 7 19.27 -3.20 31.66
C TYR A 7 17.86 -3.61 31.21
N GLU A 8 16.90 -3.71 32.12
CA GLU A 8 15.50 -3.98 31.76
C GLU A 8 14.91 -2.91 30.84
N SER A 9 15.21 -1.64 31.10
CA SER A 9 14.72 -0.52 30.30
C SER A 9 15.28 -0.55 28.87
N ILE A 10 16.58 -0.85 28.73
CA ILE A 10 17.24 -0.98 27.42
C ILE A 10 16.68 -2.17 26.63
N VAL A 11 16.50 -3.31 27.28
CA VAL A 11 15.95 -4.52 26.65
C VAL A 11 14.49 -4.33 26.23
N GLY A 12 13.67 -3.67 27.06
CA GLY A 12 12.28 -3.34 26.74
C GLY A 12 12.15 -2.39 25.54
N PHE A 13 13.04 -1.39 25.45
CA PHE A 13 13.06 -0.49 24.30
C PHE A 13 13.50 -1.22 23.01
N ALA A 14 14.55 -2.04 23.08
CA ALA A 14 15.05 -2.80 21.93
C ALA A 14 14.01 -3.79 21.38
N THR A 15 13.32 -4.51 22.26
CA THR A 15 12.25 -5.45 21.85
C THR A 15 11.09 -4.73 21.19
N THR A 16 10.71 -3.55 21.68
CA THR A 16 9.66 -2.73 21.07
C THR A 16 10.04 -2.27 19.65
N LEU A 17 11.28 -1.83 19.45
CA LEU A 17 11.77 -1.44 18.12
C LEU A 17 11.79 -2.62 17.14
N ILE A 18 12.24 -3.80 17.58
CA ILE A 18 12.25 -5.01 16.75
C ILE A 18 10.82 -5.42 16.39
N ALA A 19 9.88 -5.35 17.34
CA ALA A 19 8.48 -5.67 17.08
C ALA A 19 7.86 -4.72 16.03
N LEU A 20 8.08 -3.41 16.17
CA LEU A 20 7.59 -2.42 15.19
C LEU A 20 8.21 -2.61 13.81
N ALA A 21 9.52 -2.84 13.75
CA ALA A 21 10.21 -3.13 12.50
C ALA A 21 9.69 -4.43 11.85
N GLY A 22 9.45 -5.46 12.65
CA GLY A 22 8.86 -6.73 12.20
C GLY A 22 7.47 -6.55 11.59
N VAL A 23 6.59 -5.80 12.24
CA VAL A 23 5.24 -5.50 11.72
C VAL A 23 5.32 -4.72 10.40
N ALA A 24 6.22 -3.73 10.28
CA ALA A 24 6.39 -2.97 9.05
C ALA A 24 6.88 -3.84 7.88
N VAL A 25 7.82 -4.75 8.12
CA VAL A 25 8.32 -5.69 7.10
C VAL A 25 7.22 -6.64 6.65
N ILE A 26 6.49 -7.26 7.59
CA ILE A 26 5.38 -8.16 7.27
C ILE A 26 4.30 -7.41 6.47
N GLY A 27 3.92 -6.20 6.91
CA GLY A 27 2.95 -5.36 6.20
C GLY A 27 3.35 -5.06 4.75
N ARG A 28 4.64 -4.79 4.51
CA ARG A 28 5.16 -4.57 3.15
C ARG A 28 5.10 -5.83 2.30
N THR A 29 5.51 -6.99 2.83
CA THR A 29 5.48 -8.25 2.07
C THR A 29 4.06 -8.69 1.71
N VAL A 30 3.11 -8.50 2.63
CA VAL A 30 1.69 -8.80 2.42
C VAL A 30 1.09 -7.83 1.39
N ALA A 31 1.46 -6.56 1.44
CA ALA A 31 1.07 -5.59 0.42
C ALA A 31 1.62 -6.00 -0.96
N GLU A 32 2.92 -6.27 -1.08
CA GLU A 32 3.56 -6.68 -2.35
C GLU A 32 2.94 -7.96 -2.93
N ALA A 33 2.60 -8.94 -2.08
CA ALA A 33 1.94 -10.18 -2.49
C ALA A 33 0.46 -9.98 -2.91
N MET A 34 -0.26 -9.05 -2.29
CA MET A 34 -1.62 -8.69 -2.73
C MET A 34 -1.62 -7.85 -4.00
N PHE A 35 -0.56 -7.08 -4.25
CA PHE A 35 -0.40 -6.27 -5.45
C PHE A 35 0.39 -7.01 -6.55
N HIS A 36 0.15 -8.31 -6.74
CA HIS A 36 0.52 -8.95 -8.01
C HIS A 36 -0.13 -8.15 -9.13
N HIS A 37 0.70 -7.43 -9.89
CA HIS A 37 0.25 -6.45 -10.88
C HIS A 37 -0.80 -7.07 -11.79
N SER A 38 -2.03 -6.62 -11.63
CA SER A 38 -3.15 -7.13 -12.42
C SER A 38 -3.03 -6.67 -13.86
N ILE A 39 -2.28 -5.62 -14.16
CA ILE A 39 -2.29 -4.92 -15.45
C ILE A 39 -0.85 -4.60 -15.89
N PRO A 40 -0.56 -4.57 -17.20
CA PRO A 40 0.73 -4.13 -17.72
C PRO A 40 1.15 -2.75 -17.18
N PRO A 41 2.42 -2.56 -16.77
CA PRO A 41 2.90 -1.30 -16.19
C PRO A 41 2.66 -0.08 -17.08
N GLU A 42 2.76 -0.23 -18.40
CA GLU A 42 2.56 0.85 -19.37
C GLU A 42 1.10 1.33 -19.39
N GLU A 43 0.16 0.39 -19.28
CA GLU A 43 -1.27 0.70 -19.22
C GLU A 43 -1.65 1.34 -17.89
N LEU A 44 -1.07 0.85 -16.80
CA LEU A 44 -1.25 1.44 -15.48
C LEU A 44 -0.73 2.88 -15.43
N ASP A 45 0.43 3.16 -16.04
CA ASP A 45 0.99 4.50 -16.16
C ASP A 45 0.10 5.42 -17.02
N ARG A 46 -0.45 4.90 -18.13
CA ARG A 46 -1.42 5.63 -18.97
C ARG A 46 -2.66 6.04 -18.18
N ILE A 47 -3.21 5.13 -17.36
CA ILE A 47 -4.37 5.41 -16.50
C ILE A 47 -3.99 6.40 -15.38
N ALA A 48 -2.82 6.21 -14.76
CA ALA A 48 -2.30 7.08 -13.70
C ALA A 48 -2.11 8.53 -14.16
N LYS A 49 -1.66 8.74 -15.41
CA LYS A 49 -1.54 10.08 -16.02
C LYS A 49 -2.89 10.78 -16.19
N LYS A 50 -3.98 10.05 -16.42
CA LYS A 50 -5.32 10.62 -16.60
C LYS A 50 -6.06 10.89 -15.30
N TYR A 51 -6.02 9.93 -14.37
CA TYR A 51 -6.88 9.93 -13.17
C TYR A 51 -6.10 10.03 -11.84
N GLY A 52 -4.76 10.04 -11.92
CA GLY A 52 -3.86 10.07 -10.77
C GLY A 52 -3.37 8.68 -10.36
N TYR A 53 -2.11 8.61 -9.91
CA TYR A 53 -1.46 7.36 -9.49
C TYR A 53 -2.23 6.62 -8.39
N TRP A 54 -2.79 7.36 -7.43
CA TRP A 54 -3.62 6.77 -6.37
C TRP A 54 -4.87 6.07 -6.92
N ALA A 55 -5.57 6.68 -7.87
CA ALA A 55 -6.78 6.12 -8.45
C ALA A 55 -6.47 4.87 -9.28
N ALA A 56 -5.39 4.92 -10.08
CA ALA A 56 -4.93 3.79 -10.89
C ALA A 56 -4.49 2.59 -10.04
N LYS A 57 -3.62 2.79 -9.03
CA LYS A 57 -3.19 1.71 -8.13
C LYS A 57 -4.33 1.12 -7.32
N ARG A 58 -5.30 1.95 -6.93
CA ARG A 58 -6.46 1.47 -6.20
C ARG A 58 -7.38 0.66 -7.11
N ALA A 59 -7.63 1.12 -8.34
CA ALA A 59 -8.42 0.37 -9.32
C ALA A 59 -7.79 -0.98 -9.68
N GLU A 60 -6.47 -1.03 -9.89
CA GLU A 60 -5.71 -2.26 -10.14
C GLU A 60 -5.96 -3.36 -9.08
N ALA A 61 -6.13 -2.95 -7.81
CA ALA A 61 -6.36 -3.86 -6.70
C ALA A 61 -7.78 -4.43 -6.60
N PHE A 62 -8.76 -3.80 -7.25
CA PHE A 62 -10.17 -4.23 -7.21
C PHE A 62 -10.64 -4.96 -8.47
N VAL A 63 -9.91 -4.82 -9.56
CA VAL A 63 -10.33 -5.30 -10.89
C VAL A 63 -9.74 -6.67 -11.19
N PRO A 64 -10.47 -7.54 -11.92
CA PRO A 64 -9.95 -8.84 -12.36
C PRO A 64 -8.62 -8.73 -13.11
N HIS A 65 -7.82 -9.80 -13.04
CA HIS A 65 -6.50 -9.86 -13.66
C HIS A 65 -6.58 -9.61 -15.18
N MET A 66 -5.68 -8.75 -15.68
CA MET A 66 -5.48 -8.35 -17.07
C MET A 66 -6.64 -7.57 -17.73
N ASP A 67 -7.65 -7.12 -16.97
CA ASP A 67 -8.73 -6.28 -17.51
C ASP A 67 -8.42 -4.78 -17.38
N VAL A 68 -7.73 -4.26 -18.39
CA VAL A 68 -7.33 -2.84 -18.45
C VAL A 68 -8.54 -1.90 -18.51
N GLU A 69 -9.58 -2.28 -19.25
CA GLU A 69 -10.75 -1.43 -19.43
C GLU A 69 -11.55 -1.28 -18.14
N ALA A 70 -11.74 -2.39 -17.41
CA ALA A 70 -12.40 -2.33 -16.11
C ALA A 70 -11.60 -1.49 -15.11
N CYS A 71 -10.26 -1.54 -15.16
CA CYS A 71 -9.42 -0.68 -14.34
C CYS A 71 -9.52 0.79 -14.72
N GLU A 72 -9.58 1.11 -16.02
CA GLU A 72 -9.77 2.50 -16.46
C GLU A 72 -11.14 3.04 -16.01
N ARG A 73 -12.21 2.23 -16.11
CA ARG A 73 -13.55 2.60 -15.62
C ARG A 73 -13.57 2.83 -14.12
N GLU A 74 -12.95 1.95 -13.34
CA GLU A 74 -12.93 2.06 -11.89
C GLU A 74 -12.04 3.21 -11.42
N ALA A 75 -10.89 3.44 -12.06
CA ALA A 75 -10.04 4.60 -11.80
C ALA A 75 -10.79 5.92 -12.08
N LYS A 76 -11.55 5.99 -13.18
CA LYS A 76 -12.41 7.13 -13.49
C LYS A 76 -13.47 7.33 -12.40
N ARG A 77 -14.17 6.27 -11.98
CA ARG A 77 -15.18 6.33 -10.91
C ARG A 77 -14.59 6.85 -9.60
N LEU A 78 -13.42 6.35 -9.20
CA LEU A 78 -12.71 6.78 -7.98
C LEU A 78 -12.27 8.24 -8.04
N TYR A 79 -11.76 8.68 -9.19
CA TYR A 79 -11.39 10.07 -9.43
C TYR A 79 -12.60 11.00 -9.35
N GLU A 80 -13.69 10.66 -10.05
CA GLU A 80 -14.93 11.45 -10.04
C GLU A 80 -15.54 11.53 -8.64
N VAL A 81 -15.67 10.40 -7.93
CA VAL A 81 -16.19 10.40 -6.56
C VAL A 81 -15.34 11.27 -5.64
N THR A 82 -14.01 11.23 -5.78
CA THR A 82 -13.13 12.05 -4.94
C THR A 82 -13.21 13.53 -5.28
N LYS A 83 -13.32 13.86 -6.57
CA LYS A 83 -13.38 15.24 -7.07
C LYS A 83 -14.72 15.93 -6.78
N TYR A 84 -15.83 15.20 -6.85
CA TYR A 84 -17.17 15.76 -6.68
C TYR A 84 -17.70 15.68 -5.25
N ARG A 85 -17.08 14.88 -4.37
CA ARG A 85 -17.51 14.70 -2.98
C ARG A 85 -16.69 15.51 -1.96
N ARG A 86 -15.58 16.10 -2.37
CA ARG A 86 -14.80 17.08 -1.59
C ARG A 86 -15.12 18.49 -2.07
#